data_AF-A0A1H1QHL1-F1
#
_entry.id   AF-A0A1H1QHL1-F1
#
_cell.length_a   1.000
_cell.length_b   1.000
_cell.length_c   1.000
_cell.angle_alpha   90.00
_cell.angle_beta   90.00
_cell.angle_gamma   90.00
#
_symmetry.space_group_name_H-M   'P 1'
#
loop_
_entity.id
_entity.type
_entity.pdbx_description
1 polymer ?
#
loop_
_entity_poly.entity_id
_entity_poly.type
_entity_poly.pdbx_seq_one_letter_code
_entity_poly.pdbx_strand_id
1 'polypeptide(L)'
;MPSPSSRFTAGLAAAALAVTAAPAAAYDFPCFEDDLVESARIHDLRVLLMVSALKCRFDNPATLRDYTDLLDSREEQFSHHGHKVREDLMERFGPVRGNAEFHTYNTRLSNYHSKVQPTAELCGDASAFMRLARRADDAELATLSALATNRTVSACPVSEARFAPAEPTEARERDPFAAVPEPSWQRAAPSPAAEPEVEMVDGVPTYSAPNSLPGTRPEPLERVDLPAQVAAAETAAGEAAASGDDAKVDQAIAALAAAVEALKQLKTTP
;
A
#
# COMPACT_ATOMS: atom_id res chain seq x y z
N MET A 1 -60.77 8.23 -48.74
CA MET A 1 -60.63 9.14 -47.59
C MET A 1 -59.92 8.39 -46.47
N PRO A 2 -58.74 8.86 -46.03
CA PRO A 2 -57.89 8.17 -45.06
C PRO A 2 -58.11 8.69 -43.63
N SER A 3 -57.86 7.85 -42.62
CA SER A 3 -57.25 8.26 -41.35
C SER A 3 -56.62 7.07 -40.62
N PRO A 4 -55.59 7.32 -39.79
CA PRO A 4 -54.44 6.43 -39.60
C PRO A 4 -54.45 5.77 -38.22
N SER A 5 -53.64 4.71 -38.02
CA SER A 5 -53.34 4.21 -36.68
C SER A 5 -51.88 3.82 -36.56
N SER A 6 -51.19 4.68 -35.81
CA SER A 6 -50.00 4.51 -34.98
C SER A 6 -48.81 3.71 -35.49
N ARG A 7 -47.78 4.48 -35.86
CA ARG A 7 -46.37 4.10 -35.82
C ARG A 7 -45.95 3.95 -34.36
N PHE A 8 -45.48 2.77 -33.96
CA PHE A 8 -44.67 2.62 -32.76
C PHE A 8 -43.23 3.02 -33.09
N THR A 9 -42.85 4.22 -32.64
CA THR A 9 -41.46 4.65 -32.57
C THR A 9 -40.79 3.91 -31.40
N ALA A 10 -39.95 2.91 -31.71
CA ALA A 10 -39.01 2.34 -30.75
C ALA A 10 -37.93 3.38 -30.46
N GLY A 11 -37.99 4.01 -29.29
CA GLY A 11 -37.00 4.97 -28.81
C GLY A 11 -35.70 4.26 -28.45
N LEU A 12 -34.62 4.66 -29.10
CA LEU A 12 -33.24 4.44 -28.65
C LEU A 12 -33.06 5.15 -27.29
N ALA A 13 -32.88 4.39 -26.23
CA ALA A 13 -32.30 4.87 -24.98
C ALA A 13 -30.92 4.22 -24.81
N ALA A 14 -29.92 4.77 -25.50
CA ALA A 14 -28.53 4.50 -25.19
C ALA A 14 -28.20 5.20 -23.87
N ALA A 15 -28.32 4.46 -22.76
CA ALA A 15 -27.82 4.88 -21.47
C ALA A 15 -26.29 4.88 -21.53
N ALA A 16 -25.71 6.05 -21.83
CA ALA A 16 -24.28 6.28 -21.64
C ALA A 16 -23.98 6.18 -20.14
N LEU A 17 -23.45 5.03 -19.72
CA LEU A 17 -22.76 4.89 -18.44
C LEU A 17 -21.49 5.74 -18.50
N ALA A 18 -21.63 7.01 -18.14
CA ALA A 18 -20.50 7.85 -17.79
C ALA A 18 -19.88 7.26 -16.52
N VAL A 19 -18.91 6.37 -16.70
CA VAL A 19 -17.98 5.99 -15.63
C VAL A 19 -17.23 7.26 -15.25
N THR A 20 -17.68 7.91 -14.19
CA THR A 20 -16.90 8.93 -13.52
C THR A 20 -15.71 8.22 -12.89
N ALA A 21 -14.62 8.12 -13.66
CA ALA A 21 -13.31 7.82 -13.10
C ALA A 21 -13.01 8.96 -12.11
N ALA A 22 -13.28 8.71 -10.83
CA ALA A 22 -12.77 9.56 -9.76
C ALA A 22 -11.25 9.64 -9.98
N PRO A 23 -10.66 10.85 -10.02
CA PRO A 23 -9.22 10.95 -10.14
C PRO A 23 -8.64 10.23 -8.93
N ALA A 24 -7.93 9.13 -9.17
CA ALA A 24 -7.02 8.61 -8.18
C ALA A 24 -6.07 9.77 -7.87
N ALA A 25 -6.19 10.36 -6.68
CA ALA A 25 -5.25 11.37 -6.25
C ALA A 25 -3.86 10.75 -6.40
N ALA A 26 -3.12 11.21 -7.41
CA ALA A 26 -1.76 10.78 -7.63
C ALA A 26 -1.00 11.22 -6.38
N TYR A 27 -0.50 10.24 -5.62
CA TYR A 27 0.39 10.59 -4.54
C TYR A 27 1.65 11.16 -5.15
N ASP A 28 1.90 12.42 -4.85
CA ASP A 28 3.15 13.07 -5.19
C ASP A 28 4.19 12.69 -4.14
N PHE A 29 4.98 11.67 -4.47
CA PHE A 29 6.12 11.23 -3.70
C PHE A 29 7.38 11.96 -4.19
N PRO A 30 8.31 12.31 -3.29
CA PRO A 30 9.59 12.89 -3.71
C PRO A 30 10.33 11.90 -4.61
N CYS A 31 11.07 12.42 -5.58
CA CYS A 31 12.05 11.64 -6.31
C CYS A 31 13.36 11.54 -5.50
N PHE A 32 14.15 10.52 -5.75
CA PHE A 32 15.45 10.28 -5.11
C PHE A 32 16.57 10.24 -6.15
N GLU A 33 17.79 10.61 -5.75
CA GLU A 33 18.96 10.41 -6.60
C GLU A 33 19.23 8.91 -6.77
N ASP A 34 19.89 8.52 -7.87
CA ASP A 34 20.05 7.11 -8.26
C ASP A 34 20.70 6.25 -7.16
N ASP A 35 21.65 6.82 -6.39
CA ASP A 35 22.33 6.17 -5.27
C ASP A 35 21.46 6.03 -4.02
N LEU A 36 20.36 6.79 -3.93
CA LEU A 36 19.40 6.77 -2.83
C LEU A 36 18.10 6.01 -3.14
N VAL A 37 17.84 5.70 -4.41
CA VAL A 37 16.63 4.96 -4.83
C VAL A 37 16.50 3.64 -4.08
N GLU A 38 17.59 2.87 -3.94
CA GLU A 38 17.57 1.61 -3.20
C GLU A 38 17.19 1.83 -1.73
N SER A 39 17.77 2.86 -1.09
CA SER A 39 17.47 3.16 0.32
C SER A 39 16.02 3.61 0.51
N ALA A 40 15.49 4.42 -0.41
CA ALA A 40 14.09 4.81 -0.39
C ALA A 40 13.15 3.60 -0.57
N ARG A 41 13.50 2.64 -1.44
CA ARG A 41 12.73 1.40 -1.64
C ARG A 41 12.73 0.51 -0.41
N ILE A 42 13.89 0.29 0.20
CA ILE A 42 13.99 -0.55 1.41
C ILE A 42 13.28 0.12 2.59
N HIS A 43 13.36 1.45 2.70
CA HIS A 43 12.60 2.20 3.71
C HIS A 43 11.08 2.09 3.47
N ASP A 44 10.61 2.25 2.23
CA ASP A 44 9.20 2.08 1.91
C ASP A 44 8.71 0.64 2.14
N LEU A 45 9.56 -0.35 1.84
CA LEU A 45 9.27 -1.75 2.12
C LEU A 45 8.99 -1.96 3.62
N ARG A 46 9.79 -1.36 4.51
CA ARG A 46 9.55 -1.41 5.95
C ARG A 46 8.17 -0.84 6.31
N VAL A 47 7.81 0.32 5.75
CA VAL A 47 6.52 0.98 6.00
C VAL A 47 5.35 0.11 5.49
N LEU A 48 5.47 -0.44 4.28
CA LEU A 48 4.50 -1.38 3.72
C LEU A 48 4.27 -2.58 4.65
N LEU A 49 5.34 -3.23 5.12
CA LEU A 49 5.24 -4.41 5.97
C LEU A 49 4.66 -4.07 7.35
N MET A 50 5.04 -2.93 7.92
CA MET A 50 4.45 -2.43 9.16
C MET A 50 2.93 -2.24 9.01
N VAL A 51 2.49 -1.56 7.94
CA VAL A 51 1.07 -1.31 7.69
C VAL A 51 0.33 -2.62 7.47
N SER A 52 0.88 -3.54 6.67
CA SER A 52 0.31 -4.88 6.46
C SER A 52 0.15 -5.66 7.76
N ALA A 53 1.16 -5.66 8.63
CA ALA A 53 1.10 -6.31 9.94
C ALA A 53 -0.03 -5.74 10.82
N LEU A 54 -0.15 -4.42 10.86
CA LEU A 54 -1.18 -3.73 11.64
C LEU A 54 -2.58 -4.02 11.12
N LYS A 55 -2.77 -4.10 9.80
CA LYS A 55 -4.06 -4.37 9.16
C LYS A 55 -4.48 -5.83 9.31
N CYS A 56 -3.51 -6.75 9.23
CA CYS A 56 -3.75 -8.19 9.29
C CYS A 56 -3.79 -8.79 10.69
N ARG A 57 -3.57 -7.99 11.75
CA ARG A 57 -3.44 -8.48 13.13
C ARG A 57 -4.63 -9.31 13.64
N PHE A 58 -5.83 -9.08 13.12
CA PHE A 58 -7.04 -9.80 13.52
C PHE A 58 -7.33 -11.01 12.62
N ASP A 59 -7.11 -10.88 11.31
CA ASP A 59 -7.38 -11.96 10.35
C ASP A 59 -6.28 -13.02 10.32
N ASN A 60 -5.04 -12.61 10.58
CA ASN A 60 -3.88 -13.50 10.71
C ASN A 60 -2.95 -13.01 11.83
N PRO A 61 -3.13 -13.48 13.07
CA PRO A 61 -2.29 -13.10 14.21
C PRO A 61 -0.80 -13.40 14.03
N ALA A 62 -0.43 -14.34 13.15
CA ALA A 62 0.96 -14.64 12.85
C ALA A 62 1.67 -13.47 12.15
N THR A 63 0.94 -12.62 11.42
CA THR A 63 1.52 -11.48 10.68
C THR A 63 2.26 -10.51 11.60
N LEU A 64 1.70 -10.23 12.79
CA LEU A 64 2.36 -9.32 13.74
C LEU A 64 3.64 -9.95 14.31
N ARG A 65 3.62 -11.26 14.60
CA ARG A 65 4.80 -11.99 15.06
C ARG A 65 5.89 -12.02 13.97
N ASP A 66 5.52 -12.34 12.74
CA ASP A 66 6.46 -12.38 11.61
C ASP A 66 7.09 -11.01 11.35
N TYR A 67 6.34 -9.92 11.55
CA TYR A 67 6.90 -8.57 11.47
C TYR A 67 7.86 -8.26 12.62
N THR A 68 7.54 -8.66 13.86
CA THR A 68 8.47 -8.52 14.99
C THR A 68 9.76 -9.30 14.76
N ASP A 69 9.66 -10.58 14.36
CA ASP A 69 10.84 -11.40 14.05
C ASP A 69 11.67 -10.82 12.89
N LEU A 70 11.01 -10.19 11.91
CA LEU A 70 11.68 -9.47 10.83
C LEU A 70 12.48 -8.29 11.39
N LEU A 71 11.90 -7.46 12.26
CA LEU A 71 12.62 -6.35 12.87
C LEU A 71 13.77 -6.83 13.75
N ASP A 72 13.58 -7.88 14.55
CA ASP A 72 14.65 -8.45 15.38
C ASP A 72 15.88 -8.86 14.55
N SER A 73 15.68 -9.26 13.28
CA SER A 73 16.76 -9.63 12.37
C SER A 73 17.35 -8.49 11.54
N ARG A 74 16.58 -7.43 11.26
CA ARG A 74 16.92 -6.42 10.24
C ARG A 74 16.76 -4.97 10.67
N GLU A 75 16.46 -4.70 11.94
CA GLU A 75 16.19 -3.33 12.41
C GLU A 75 17.35 -2.37 12.08
N GLU A 76 18.60 -2.83 12.20
CA GLU A 76 19.77 -2.04 11.83
C GLU A 76 19.77 -1.65 10.34
N GLN A 77 19.51 -2.61 9.45
CA GLN A 77 19.44 -2.38 8.00
C GLN A 77 18.28 -1.44 7.64
N PHE A 78 17.09 -1.68 8.17
CA PHE A 78 15.94 -0.81 7.92
C PHE A 78 16.14 0.60 8.47
N SER A 79 16.76 0.73 9.64
CA SER A 79 17.08 2.04 10.21
C SER A 79 18.17 2.75 9.41
N HIS A 80 19.18 2.05 8.92
CA HIS A 80 20.20 2.61 8.04
C HIS A 80 19.58 3.27 6.79
N HIS A 81 18.72 2.54 6.07
CA HIS A 81 18.07 3.07 4.87
C HIS A 81 17.10 4.20 5.17
N GLY A 82 16.34 4.11 6.28
CA GLY A 82 15.49 5.21 6.73
C GLY A 82 16.28 6.47 7.12
N HIS A 83 17.47 6.31 7.70
CA HIS A 83 18.36 7.43 8.00
C HIS A 83 18.89 8.11 6.74
N LYS A 84 19.32 7.34 5.73
CA LYS A 84 19.74 7.92 4.44
C LYS A 84 18.64 8.76 3.78
N VAL A 85 17.41 8.27 3.78
CA VAL A 85 16.25 9.03 3.25
C VAL A 85 16.02 10.31 4.06
N ARG A 86 16.13 10.24 5.38
CA ARG A 86 16.00 11.43 6.25
C ARG A 86 17.11 12.44 6.00
N GLU A 87 18.35 11.97 5.87
CA GLU A 87 19.54 12.81 5.61
C GLU A 87 19.41 13.55 4.27
N ASP A 88 19.01 12.86 3.20
CA ASP A 88 18.75 13.48 1.90
C ASP A 88 17.70 14.61 1.99
N LEU A 89 16.59 14.37 2.71
CA LEU A 89 15.58 15.41 2.91
C LEU A 89 16.09 16.59 3.75
N MET A 90 16.95 16.33 4.74
CA MET A 90 17.63 17.37 5.53
C MET A 90 18.64 18.16 4.71
N GLU A 91 19.34 17.53 3.78
CA GLU A 91 20.27 18.20 2.86
C GLU A 91 19.52 19.11 1.87
N ARG A 92 18.39 18.64 1.33
CA ARG A 92 17.57 19.40 0.36
C ARG A 92 16.84 20.60 0.97
N PHE A 93 16.32 20.45 2.19
CA PHE A 93 15.39 21.42 2.78
C PHE A 93 15.91 22.10 4.06
N GLY A 94 17.10 21.70 4.54
CA GLY A 94 17.68 22.12 5.81
C GLY A 94 17.20 21.27 7.00
N PRO A 95 17.85 21.35 8.17
CA PRO A 95 17.66 20.38 9.26
C PRO A 95 16.22 20.30 9.80
N VAL A 96 15.60 21.46 10.07
CA VAL A 96 14.26 21.50 10.68
C VAL A 96 13.18 21.11 9.67
N ARG A 97 13.19 21.74 8.49
CA ARG A 97 12.18 21.48 7.46
C ARG A 97 12.34 20.08 6.87
N GLY A 98 13.57 19.63 6.60
CA GLY A 98 13.82 18.29 6.06
C GLY A 98 13.36 17.18 7.00
N ASN A 99 13.52 17.33 8.32
CA ASN A 99 12.95 16.37 9.26
C ASN A 99 11.41 16.36 9.23
N ALA A 100 10.77 17.54 9.11
CA ALA A 100 9.32 17.62 8.94
C ALA A 100 8.84 16.98 7.61
N GLU A 101 9.59 17.16 6.52
CA GLU A 101 9.32 16.51 5.23
C GLU A 101 9.48 14.98 5.33
N PHE A 102 10.47 14.48 6.08
CA PHE A 102 10.61 13.04 6.34
C PHE A 102 9.41 12.44 7.07
N HIS A 103 8.90 13.12 8.10
CA HIS A 103 7.67 12.70 8.78
C HIS A 103 6.44 12.76 7.86
N THR A 104 6.35 13.80 7.04
CA THR A 104 5.29 13.95 6.03
C THR A 104 5.35 12.82 5.00
N TYR A 105 6.55 12.47 4.53
CA TYR A 105 6.80 11.36 3.61
C TYR A 105 6.36 10.02 4.22
N ASN A 106 6.76 9.71 5.46
CA ASN A 106 6.32 8.50 6.17
C ASN A 106 4.80 8.42 6.33
N THR A 107 4.16 9.56 6.60
CA THR A 107 2.70 9.65 6.70
C THR A 107 2.05 9.37 5.34
N ARG A 108 2.60 9.91 4.24
CA ARG A 108 2.09 9.65 2.88
C ARG A 108 2.24 8.17 2.51
N LEU A 109 3.39 7.56 2.78
CA LEU A 109 3.63 6.13 2.55
C LEU A 109 2.63 5.27 3.35
N SER A 110 2.47 5.55 4.64
CA SER A 110 1.54 4.81 5.50
C SER A 110 0.10 4.92 4.98
N ASN A 111 -0.33 6.12 4.57
CA ASN A 111 -1.65 6.35 3.99
C ASN A 111 -1.81 5.70 2.60
N TYR A 112 -0.73 5.60 1.82
CA TYR A 112 -0.77 4.92 0.53
C TYR A 112 -1.00 3.42 0.71
N HIS A 113 -0.20 2.78 1.56
CA HIS A 113 -0.29 1.34 1.83
C HIS A 113 -1.56 0.96 2.59
N SER A 114 -2.15 1.89 3.36
CA SER A 114 -3.40 1.63 4.08
C SER A 114 -4.64 1.54 3.17
N LYS A 115 -4.55 1.91 1.88
CA LYS A 115 -5.69 1.86 0.94
C LYS A 115 -6.14 0.44 0.58
N VAL A 116 -5.25 -0.54 0.63
CA VAL A 116 -5.56 -1.91 0.19
C VAL A 116 -6.29 -2.66 1.32
N GLN A 117 -7.57 -2.99 1.15
CA GLN A 117 -8.30 -3.70 2.21
C GLN A 117 -7.72 -5.09 2.48
N PRO A 118 -7.56 -5.48 3.75
CA PRO A 118 -7.03 -6.79 4.09
C PRO A 118 -8.05 -7.87 3.71
N THR A 119 -7.58 -8.93 3.07
CA THR A 119 -8.29 -10.21 2.93
C THR A 119 -7.47 -11.29 3.62
N ALA A 120 -8.08 -12.45 3.92
CA ALA A 120 -7.37 -13.55 4.55
C ALA A 120 -6.15 -14.00 3.71
N GLU A 121 -6.33 -14.04 2.39
CA GLU A 121 -5.29 -14.37 1.41
C GLU A 121 -4.16 -13.33 1.45
N LEU A 122 -4.50 -12.04 1.34
CA LEU A 122 -3.51 -10.96 1.39
C LEU A 122 -2.71 -10.96 2.70
N CYS A 123 -3.37 -11.31 3.81
CA CYS A 123 -2.72 -11.43 5.11
C CYS A 123 -1.83 -12.68 5.22
N GLY A 124 -2.20 -13.77 4.56
CA GLY A 124 -1.33 -14.93 4.37
C GLY A 124 -0.08 -14.57 3.56
N ASP A 125 -0.27 -13.87 2.44
CA ASP A 125 0.81 -13.42 1.56
C ASP A 125 1.74 -12.42 2.26
N ALA A 126 1.21 -11.46 3.01
CA ALA A 126 2.01 -10.51 3.77
C ALA A 126 2.89 -11.20 4.82
N SER A 127 2.33 -12.17 5.55
CA SER A 127 3.05 -13.00 6.51
C SER A 127 4.14 -13.85 5.82
N ALA A 128 3.84 -14.47 4.68
CA ALA A 128 4.82 -15.19 3.88
C ALA A 128 5.95 -14.29 3.36
N PHE A 129 5.60 -13.09 2.92
CA PHE A 129 6.54 -12.09 2.42
C PHE A 129 7.46 -11.58 3.55
N MET A 130 6.96 -11.35 4.77
CA MET A 130 7.79 -11.00 5.93
C MET A 130 8.82 -12.09 6.23
N ARG A 131 8.42 -13.36 6.20
CA ARG A 131 9.35 -14.50 6.37
C ARG A 131 10.37 -14.60 5.23
N LEU A 132 10.00 -14.22 4.01
CA LEU A 132 10.91 -14.14 2.87
C LEU A 132 11.90 -12.98 3.04
N ALA A 133 11.43 -11.78 3.34
CA ALA A 133 12.27 -10.62 3.59
C ALA A 133 13.24 -10.90 4.75
N ARG A 134 12.81 -11.59 5.80
CA ARG A 134 13.68 -11.97 6.93
C ARG A 134 14.89 -12.80 6.50
N ARG A 135 14.70 -13.77 5.59
CA ARG A 135 15.76 -14.71 5.17
C ARG A 135 16.59 -14.25 3.97
N ALA A 136 16.16 -13.18 3.30
CA ALA A 136 16.80 -12.68 2.10
C ALA A 136 18.28 -12.30 2.36
N ASP A 137 19.17 -12.38 1.39
CA ASP A 137 20.41 -11.59 1.48
C ASP A 137 20.14 -10.11 1.13
N ASP A 138 21.17 -9.28 1.16
CA ASP A 138 21.03 -7.84 0.88
C ASP A 138 20.60 -7.56 -0.56
N ALA A 139 21.07 -8.36 -1.53
CA ALA A 139 20.71 -8.20 -2.93
C ALA A 139 19.28 -8.68 -3.21
N GLU A 140 18.87 -9.76 -2.56
CA GLU A 140 17.50 -10.25 -2.58
C GLU A 140 16.55 -9.24 -1.93
N LEU A 141 16.91 -8.63 -0.80
CA LEU A 141 16.10 -7.60 -0.15
C LEU A 141 15.96 -6.35 -1.05
N ALA A 142 17.03 -5.91 -1.69
CA ALA A 142 16.98 -4.83 -2.67
C ALA A 142 16.02 -5.16 -3.82
N THR A 143 16.07 -6.41 -4.33
CA THR A 143 15.14 -6.89 -5.37
C THR A 143 13.69 -6.91 -4.89
N LEU A 144 13.44 -7.46 -3.70
CA LEU A 144 12.10 -7.52 -3.09
C LEU A 144 11.52 -6.13 -2.87
N SER A 145 12.33 -5.18 -2.40
CA SER A 145 11.91 -3.80 -2.22
C SER A 145 11.54 -3.15 -3.55
N ALA A 146 12.36 -3.31 -4.59
CA ALA A 146 12.08 -2.77 -5.92
C ALA A 146 10.78 -3.29 -6.53
N LEU A 147 10.44 -4.57 -6.30
CA LEU A 147 9.18 -5.15 -6.76
C LEU A 147 7.97 -4.61 -5.99
N ALA A 148 8.09 -4.48 -4.67
CA ALA A 148 6.99 -4.07 -3.80
C ALA A 148 6.69 -2.56 -3.82
N THR A 149 7.69 -1.72 -4.11
CA THR A 149 7.62 -0.26 -3.92
C THR A 149 7.79 0.53 -5.22
N ASN A 150 7.54 -0.08 -6.38
CA ASN A 150 7.78 0.53 -7.69
C ASN A 150 6.89 1.75 -8.03
N ARG A 151 5.84 2.02 -7.25
CA ARG A 151 4.91 3.14 -7.46
C ARG A 151 5.15 4.34 -6.55
N THR A 152 5.91 4.15 -5.48
CA THR A 152 6.10 5.12 -4.38
C THR A 152 7.50 5.73 -4.37
N VAL A 153 8.43 5.13 -5.12
CA VAL A 153 9.83 5.56 -5.21
C VAL A 153 10.24 5.69 -6.67
N SER A 154 10.66 6.89 -7.07
CA SER A 154 11.15 7.21 -8.41
C SER A 154 12.52 7.88 -8.36
N ALA A 155 13.34 7.65 -9.40
CA ALA A 155 14.57 8.40 -9.59
C ALA A 155 14.24 9.85 -10.02
N CYS A 156 15.01 10.81 -9.54
CA CYS A 156 14.89 12.18 -10.01
C CYS A 156 15.30 12.27 -11.49
N PRO A 157 14.62 13.10 -12.30
CA PRO A 157 15.08 13.35 -13.65
C PRO A 157 16.50 13.93 -13.57
N VAL A 158 17.44 13.30 -14.27
CA VAL A 158 18.82 13.79 -14.38
C VAL A 158 18.75 15.15 -15.07
N SER A 159 18.81 16.22 -14.28
CA SER A 159 18.97 17.56 -14.85
C SER A 159 20.44 17.71 -15.20
N GLU A 160 20.75 17.99 -16.48
CA GLU A 160 22.10 18.34 -16.97
C GLU A 160 22.68 19.64 -16.32
N ALA A 161 22.06 20.16 -15.26
CA ALA A 161 22.33 21.47 -14.67
C ALA A 161 22.99 21.42 -13.28
N ARG A 162 23.53 20.27 -12.83
CA ARG A 162 24.29 20.20 -11.57
C ARG A 162 25.79 20.43 -11.78
N PHE A 163 26.15 21.60 -12.31
CA PHE A 163 27.50 22.18 -12.20
C PHE A 163 27.44 23.71 -12.13
N ALA A 164 26.51 24.23 -11.33
CA ALA A 164 26.60 25.62 -10.87
C ALA A 164 26.71 25.60 -9.34
N PRO A 165 27.81 26.09 -8.74
CA PRO A 165 27.86 26.30 -7.30
C PRO A 165 26.73 27.27 -6.94
N ALA A 166 25.92 26.88 -5.94
CA ALA A 166 24.85 27.72 -5.43
C ALA A 166 25.46 29.04 -4.92
N GLU A 167 25.15 30.15 -5.60
CA GLU A 167 25.42 31.46 -5.03
C GLU A 167 24.53 31.66 -3.79
N PRO A 168 25.04 32.27 -2.71
CA PRO A 168 24.26 32.51 -1.51
C PRO A 168 23.16 33.52 -1.86
N THR A 169 21.92 33.06 -1.95
CA THR A 169 20.77 33.95 -2.07
C THR A 169 20.53 34.58 -0.69
N GLU A 170 20.83 35.86 -0.58
CA GLU A 170 20.57 36.67 0.60
C GLU A 170 19.09 36.57 1.03
N ALA A 171 18.93 36.50 2.35
CA ALA A 171 17.67 36.42 3.06
C ALA A 171 16.62 37.41 2.56
N ARG A 172 15.51 36.89 2.01
CA ARG A 172 14.22 37.57 2.07
C ARG A 172 13.46 37.05 3.28
N GLU A 173 13.81 37.59 4.43
CA GLU A 173 13.04 37.52 5.66
C GLU A 173 11.69 38.21 5.44
N ARG A 174 10.72 37.43 4.95
CA ARG A 174 9.30 37.66 5.22
C ARG A 174 8.79 36.33 5.71
N ASP A 175 8.64 36.21 7.02
CA ASP A 175 7.89 35.14 7.64
C ASP A 175 6.46 35.14 7.05
N PRO A 176 6.08 34.14 6.22
CA PRO A 176 4.74 34.07 5.67
C PRO A 176 3.68 33.71 6.74
N PHE A 177 4.10 33.48 8.00
CA PHE A 177 3.24 33.11 9.12
C PHE A 177 3.05 34.20 10.19
N ALA A 178 3.64 35.39 10.03
CA ALA A 178 3.47 36.50 10.98
C ALA A 178 2.01 36.99 11.14
N ALA A 179 1.09 36.53 10.29
CA ALA A 179 -0.34 36.85 10.35
C ALA A 179 -1.25 35.60 10.48
N VAL A 180 -0.72 34.43 10.85
CA VAL A 180 -1.56 33.26 11.11
C VAL A 180 -2.03 33.29 12.57
N PRO A 181 -3.34 33.43 12.84
CA PRO A 181 -3.85 33.32 14.20
C PRO A 181 -3.52 31.94 14.78
N GLU A 182 -3.16 31.89 16.06
CA GLU A 182 -2.71 30.67 16.71
C GLU A 182 -3.68 29.50 16.48
N PRO A 183 -3.17 28.30 16.09
CA PRO A 183 -4.00 27.14 15.89
C PRO A 183 -4.71 26.74 17.19
N SER A 184 -6.01 26.47 17.10
CA SER A 184 -6.93 26.28 18.24
C SER A 184 -6.62 25.07 19.15
N TRP A 185 -5.58 24.29 18.86
CA TRP A 185 -5.13 23.16 19.67
C TRP A 185 -4.35 23.59 20.93
N GLN A 186 -3.97 24.86 21.05
CA GLN A 186 -3.41 25.45 22.28
C GLN A 186 -4.48 25.85 23.31
N ARG A 187 -5.77 25.81 22.94
CA ARG A 187 -6.84 25.77 23.94
C ARG A 187 -6.81 24.38 24.57
N ALA A 188 -6.40 24.30 25.83
CA ALA A 188 -6.44 23.07 26.61
C ALA A 188 -7.79 22.37 26.37
N ALA A 189 -7.74 21.13 25.86
CA ALA A 189 -8.93 20.30 25.75
C ALA A 189 -9.59 20.22 27.14
N PRO A 190 -10.93 20.28 27.24
CA PRO A 190 -11.58 19.94 28.49
C PRO A 190 -11.09 18.56 28.91
N SER A 191 -10.59 18.47 30.13
CA SER A 191 -10.09 17.22 30.71
C SER A 191 -11.15 16.13 30.48
N PRO A 192 -10.82 14.99 29.85
CA PRO A 192 -11.78 13.93 29.70
C PRO A 192 -12.23 13.51 31.10
N ALA A 193 -13.55 13.46 31.31
CA ALA A 193 -14.11 12.77 32.46
C ALA A 193 -13.60 11.32 32.42
N ALA A 194 -13.16 10.81 33.57
CA ALA A 194 -12.65 9.48 33.87
C ALA A 194 -12.62 8.47 32.71
N GLU A 195 -11.43 7.96 32.40
CA GLU A 195 -11.22 6.83 31.48
C GLU A 195 -12.15 5.66 31.84
N PRO A 196 -12.83 5.03 30.85
CA PRO A 196 -13.64 3.86 31.12
C PRO A 196 -12.75 2.71 31.60
N GLU A 197 -13.16 2.10 32.70
CA GLU A 197 -12.52 0.93 33.30
C GLU A 197 -12.45 -0.21 32.26
N VAL A 198 -11.23 -0.69 31.96
CA VAL A 198 -11.01 -1.72 30.95
C VAL A 198 -11.51 -3.06 31.50
N GLU A 199 -12.59 -3.59 30.92
CA GLU A 199 -13.11 -4.90 31.29
C GLU A 199 -12.23 -5.99 30.67
N MET A 200 -11.69 -6.85 31.53
CA MET A 200 -10.83 -7.97 31.16
C MET A 200 -11.69 -9.24 31.05
N VAL A 201 -11.77 -9.82 29.86
CA VAL A 201 -12.37 -11.15 29.64
C VAL A 201 -11.25 -12.09 29.20
N ASP A 202 -11.04 -13.17 29.96
CA ASP A 202 -9.98 -14.18 29.72
C ASP A 202 -8.54 -13.62 29.57
N GLY A 203 -8.23 -12.54 30.29
CA GLY A 203 -6.89 -11.93 30.29
C GLY A 203 -6.58 -11.05 29.08
N VAL A 204 -7.55 -10.80 28.21
CA VAL A 204 -7.44 -9.87 27.07
C VAL A 204 -8.25 -8.60 27.35
N PRO A 205 -7.66 -7.40 27.23
CA PRO A 205 -8.42 -6.16 27.38
C PRO A 205 -9.43 -6.01 26.25
N THR A 206 -10.71 -5.91 26.61
CA THR A 206 -11.80 -5.68 25.64
C THR A 206 -12.15 -4.20 25.59
N TYR A 207 -12.12 -3.62 24.39
CA TYR A 207 -12.51 -2.22 24.16
C TYR A 207 -13.85 -2.17 23.44
N SER A 208 -14.92 -1.91 24.20
CA SER A 208 -16.23 -1.64 23.61
C SER A 208 -16.35 -0.14 23.35
N ALA A 209 -16.24 0.26 22.08
CA ALA A 209 -16.52 1.64 21.69
C ALA A 209 -18.02 1.94 21.85
N PRO A 210 -18.42 3.03 22.55
CA PRO A 210 -19.81 3.46 22.55
C PRO A 210 -20.17 3.91 21.12
N ASN A 211 -21.22 3.31 20.55
CA ASN A 211 -21.72 3.46 19.16
C ASN A 211 -21.24 2.43 18.12
N SER A 212 -20.94 1.19 18.51
CA SER A 212 -20.92 0.09 17.54
C SER A 212 -22.35 -0.13 17.00
N LEU A 213 -22.55 0.14 15.71
CA LEU A 213 -23.80 -0.21 15.01
C LEU A 213 -23.97 -1.74 15.04
N PRO A 214 -25.21 -2.25 15.24
CA PRO A 214 -25.47 -3.68 15.20
C PRO A 214 -25.09 -4.24 13.82
N GLY A 215 -24.26 -5.28 13.83
CA GLY A 215 -23.64 -5.86 12.65
C GLY A 215 -24.66 -6.33 11.63
N THR A 216 -24.71 -5.66 10.48
CA THR A 216 -25.24 -6.26 9.26
C THR A 216 -24.13 -7.12 8.65
N ARG A 217 -24.33 -8.43 8.73
CA ARG A 217 -23.55 -9.41 7.97
C ARG A 217 -23.63 -9.00 6.48
N PRO A 218 -22.52 -8.71 5.79
CA PRO A 218 -22.58 -8.48 4.36
C PRO A 218 -23.11 -9.75 3.68
N GLU A 219 -24.04 -9.59 2.73
CA GLU A 219 -24.50 -10.69 1.90
C GLU A 219 -23.29 -11.33 1.19
N PRO A 220 -23.26 -12.67 1.03
CA PRO A 220 -22.20 -13.32 0.28
C PRO A 220 -22.16 -12.75 -1.13
N LEU A 221 -21.01 -12.23 -1.55
CA LEU A 221 -20.80 -11.82 -2.92
C LEU A 221 -21.03 -13.03 -3.85
N GLU A 222 -21.77 -12.78 -4.92
CA GLU A 222 -22.03 -13.72 -6.00
C GLU A 222 -20.70 -14.26 -6.52
N ARG A 223 -20.53 -15.59 -6.47
CA ARG A 223 -19.32 -16.24 -6.98
C ARG A 223 -19.27 -16.02 -8.48
N VAL A 224 -18.24 -15.30 -8.93
CA VAL A 224 -17.89 -15.28 -10.35
C VAL A 224 -17.32 -16.66 -10.66
N ASP A 225 -18.01 -17.43 -11.50
CA ASP A 225 -17.55 -18.72 -12.00
C ASP A 225 -16.27 -18.51 -12.82
N LEU A 226 -15.13 -18.73 -12.17
CA LEU A 226 -13.83 -18.74 -12.85
C LEU A 226 -13.76 -19.97 -13.76
N PRO A 227 -13.09 -19.88 -14.92
CA PRO A 227 -12.89 -21.03 -15.79
C PRO A 227 -12.18 -22.15 -15.00
N ALA A 228 -12.62 -23.40 -15.17
CA ALA A 228 -12.06 -24.57 -14.46
C ALA A 228 -10.53 -24.69 -14.56
N GLN A 229 -9.93 -24.09 -15.59
CA GLN A 229 -8.50 -24.05 -15.84
C GLN A 229 -7.73 -23.13 -14.87
N VAL A 230 -8.37 -22.07 -14.36
CA VAL A 230 -7.80 -21.15 -13.36
C VAL A 230 -7.79 -21.82 -11.98
N ALA A 231 -8.88 -22.49 -11.61
CA ALA A 231 -8.97 -23.25 -10.36
C ALA A 231 -7.99 -24.45 -10.34
N ALA A 232 -7.77 -25.10 -11.49
CA ALA A 232 -6.78 -26.18 -11.63
C ALA A 232 -5.33 -25.67 -11.52
N ALA A 233 -5.04 -24.44 -11.99
CA ALA A 233 -3.72 -23.84 -11.86
C ALA A 233 -3.40 -23.47 -10.40
N GLU A 234 -4.38 -22.99 -9.65
CA GLU A 234 -4.24 -22.60 -8.25
C GLU A 234 -3.94 -23.82 -7.34
N THR A 235 -4.62 -24.94 -7.60
CA THR A 235 -4.38 -26.22 -6.90
C THR A 235 -3.02 -26.82 -7.23
N ALA A 236 -2.62 -26.81 -8.52
CA ALA A 236 -1.31 -27.31 -8.93
C ALA A 236 -0.15 -26.47 -8.36
N ALA A 237 -0.32 -25.14 -8.28
CA ALA A 237 0.68 -24.25 -7.68
C ALA A 237 0.83 -24.48 -6.17
N GLY A 238 -0.27 -24.73 -5.46
CA GLY A 238 -0.26 -25.06 -4.03
C GLY A 238 0.46 -26.38 -3.73
N GLU A 239 0.25 -27.42 -4.53
CA GLU A 239 0.94 -28.71 -4.38
C GLU A 239 2.43 -28.67 -4.75
N ALA A 240 2.81 -27.86 -5.74
CA ALA A 240 4.21 -27.66 -6.11
C ALA A 240 4.98 -26.93 -5.00
N ALA A 241 4.40 -25.87 -4.44
CA ALA A 241 5.00 -25.10 -3.34
C ALA A 241 5.24 -25.93 -2.07
N ALA A 242 4.44 -26.99 -1.85
CA ALA A 242 4.55 -27.86 -0.68
C ALA A 242 5.54 -29.02 -0.84
N SER A 243 5.96 -29.38 -2.07
CA SER A 243 6.68 -30.64 -2.31
C SER A 243 8.12 -30.51 -2.80
N GLY A 244 8.52 -29.35 -3.36
CA GLY A 244 9.90 -29.13 -3.82
C GLY A 244 10.37 -30.09 -4.93
N ASP A 245 9.43 -30.76 -5.61
CA ASP A 245 9.67 -31.68 -6.71
C ASP A 245 9.69 -30.90 -8.03
N ASP A 246 10.84 -30.89 -8.72
CA ASP A 246 11.04 -30.16 -9.97
C ASP A 246 9.98 -30.51 -11.03
N ALA A 247 9.49 -31.76 -11.05
CA ALA A 247 8.44 -32.18 -11.97
C ALA A 247 7.08 -31.51 -11.67
N LYS A 248 6.81 -31.20 -10.40
CA LYS A 248 5.60 -30.49 -9.98
C LYS A 248 5.72 -28.99 -10.21
N VAL A 249 6.93 -28.44 -10.09
CA VAL A 249 7.20 -27.04 -10.45
C VAL A 249 6.98 -26.83 -11.95
N ASP A 250 7.50 -27.71 -12.80
CA ASP A 250 7.27 -27.66 -14.25
C ASP A 250 5.78 -27.79 -14.60
N GLN A 251 5.04 -28.63 -13.88
CA GLN A 251 3.59 -28.78 -14.04
C GLN A 251 2.83 -27.51 -13.65
N ALA A 252 3.23 -26.82 -12.57
CA ALA A 252 2.64 -25.55 -12.15
C ALA A 252 2.92 -24.43 -13.17
N ILE A 253 4.13 -24.38 -13.73
CA ILE A 253 4.50 -23.42 -14.79
C ILE A 253 3.63 -23.63 -16.04
N ALA A 254 3.43 -24.88 -16.46
CA ALA A 254 2.59 -25.20 -17.61
C ALA A 254 1.12 -24.83 -17.37
N ALA A 255 0.60 -25.06 -16.16
CA ALA A 255 -0.77 -24.70 -15.79
C ALA A 255 -0.99 -23.17 -15.79
N LEU A 256 -0.01 -22.42 -15.26
CA LEU A 256 -0.05 -20.95 -15.26
C LEU A 256 -0.03 -20.39 -16.69
N ALA A 257 0.79 -20.95 -17.58
CA ALA A 257 0.85 -20.55 -18.98
C ALA A 257 -0.50 -20.78 -19.70
N ALA A 258 -1.17 -21.91 -19.43
CA ALA A 258 -2.49 -22.20 -19.97
C ALA A 258 -3.58 -21.22 -19.44
N ALA A 259 -3.54 -20.89 -18.15
CA ALA A 259 -4.47 -19.93 -17.55
C ALA A 259 -4.31 -18.51 -18.13
N VAL A 260 -3.06 -18.07 -18.37
CA VAL A 260 -2.77 -16.79 -19.03
C VAL A 260 -3.35 -16.75 -20.44
N GLU A 261 -3.29 -17.85 -21.19
CA GLU A 261 -3.83 -17.90 -22.54
C GLU A 261 -5.36 -17.89 -22.56
N ALA A 262 -6.01 -18.59 -21.61
CA ALA A 262 -7.47 -18.54 -21.44
C ALA A 262 -7.97 -17.12 -21.12
N LEU A 263 -7.25 -16.38 -20.27
CA LEU A 263 -7.57 -14.98 -19.96
C LEU A 263 -7.40 -14.05 -21.16
N LYS A 264 -6.41 -14.30 -22.04
CA LYS A 264 -6.28 -13.54 -23.29
C LYS A 264 -7.47 -13.79 -24.21
N GLN A 265 -7.96 -15.02 -24.33
CA GLN A 265 -9.13 -15.35 -25.15
C GLN A 265 -10.41 -14.66 -24.66
N LEU A 266 -10.59 -14.57 -23.34
CA LEU A 266 -11.70 -13.81 -22.74
C LEU A 266 -11.62 -12.31 -23.05
N LYS A 267 -10.42 -11.73 -23.14
CA LYS A 267 -10.23 -10.32 -23.53
C LYS A 267 -10.55 -10.05 -25.01
N THR A 268 -10.47 -11.06 -25.87
CA THR A 268 -10.70 -10.92 -27.33
C THR A 268 -12.10 -11.29 -27.78
N THR A 269 -12.96 -11.81 -26.89
CA THR A 269 -14.34 -12.15 -27.21
C THR A 269 -15.23 -10.91 -26.99
N PRO A 270 -15.88 -10.37 -28.04
CA PRO A 270 -16.63 -9.11 -27.96
C PRO A 270 -17.92 -9.19 -27.13
#